data_AF-A0A7T1I0L0-F1
#
_entry.id   AF-A0A7T1I0L0-F1
#
_cell.length_a   1.000
_cell.length_b   1.000
_cell.length_c   1.000
_cell.angle_alpha   90.00
_cell.angle_beta   90.00
_cell.angle_gamma   90.00
#
_symmetry.space_group_name_H-M   'P 1'
#
loop_
_entity.id
_entity.type
_entity.pdbx_description
1 polymer ?
#
loop_
_entity_poly.entity_id
_entity_poly.type
_entity_poly.pdbx_seq_one_letter_code
_entity_poly.pdbx_strand_id
1 'polypeptide(L)' 'MTELGTPIPVRRLPRWGFHTHNELLNGRMAMLGFIALLAVEWKLGHGILIWP' A
#
# COMPACT_ATOMS: atom_id res chain seq x y z
N MET A 1 26.29 -3.84 -23.27
CA MET A 1 27.09 -5.08 -23.36
C MET A 1 28.10 -4.95 -22.25
N THR A 2 27.97 -5.70 -21.16
CA THR A 2 28.89 -5.61 -20.00
C THR A 2 29.75 -6.86 -20.00
N GLU A 3 30.97 -6.73 -20.51
CA GLU A 3 32.24 -7.49 -20.42
C GLU A 3 32.36 -8.92 -19.82
N LEU A 4 31.38 -9.53 -19.13
CA LEU A 4 31.56 -10.81 -18.42
C LEU A 4 30.67 -11.98 -18.93
N GLY A 5 30.08 -11.88 -20.13
CA GLY A 5 29.35 -12.99 -20.77
C GLY A 5 28.13 -13.55 -20.01
N THR A 6 27.82 -13.02 -18.84
CA THR A 6 26.69 -13.41 -18.01
C THR A 6 25.60 -12.36 -18.16
N PRO A 7 24.40 -12.73 -18.65
CA PRO A 7 23.30 -11.80 -18.72
C PRO A 7 22.91 -11.43 -17.29
N ILE A 8 23.12 -10.16 -16.92
CA ILE A 8 22.53 -9.57 -15.72
C ILE A 8 21.03 -9.93 -15.71
N PRO A 9 20.52 -10.61 -14.67
CA PRO A 9 19.11 -10.97 -14.62
C PRO A 9 18.29 -9.69 -14.54
N VAL A 10 17.71 -9.30 -15.68
CA VAL A 10 16.82 -8.13 -15.75
C VAL A 10 15.56 -8.50 -14.99
N ARG A 11 15.35 -7.88 -13.83
CA ARG A 11 14.18 -8.10 -12.98
C ARG A 11 12.92 -7.70 -13.74
N ARG A 12 12.26 -8.65 -14.39
CA ARG A 12 10.97 -8.43 -15.04
C ARG A 12 9.89 -8.47 -13.95
N LEU A 13 9.20 -7.36 -13.73
CA LEU A 13 8.05 -7.35 -12.82
C LEU A 13 7.00 -8.36 -13.33
N PRO A 14 6.43 -9.19 -12.46
CA PRO A 14 5.43 -10.18 -12.85
C PRO A 14 4.18 -9.50 -13.44
N ARG A 15 3.59 -10.12 -14.47
CA ARG A 15 2.44 -9.57 -15.22
C ARG A 15 1.15 -9.50 -14.38
N TRP A 16 1.07 -10.27 -13.29
CA TRP A 16 0.00 -10.28 -12.30
C TRP A 16 0.55 -10.03 -10.90
N GLY A 17 -0.14 -9.20 -10.12
CA GLY A 17 0.24 -8.81 -8.77
C GLY A 17 -0.08 -7.34 -8.47
N PHE A 18 0.63 -6.78 -7.49
CA PHE A 18 0.59 -5.36 -7.16
C PHE A 18 1.10 -4.54 -8.36
N HIS A 19 0.15 -4.07 -9.18
CA HIS A 19 0.41 -3.09 -10.23
C HIS A 19 0.49 -1.70 -9.61
N THR A 20 1.40 -0.86 -10.09
CA THR A 20 1.66 0.47 -9.54
C THR A 20 0.40 1.32 -9.39
N HIS A 21 -0.51 1.26 -10.37
CA HIS A 21 -1.79 1.99 -10.29
C HIS A 21 -2.67 1.48 -9.13
N ASN A 22 -2.76 0.16 -8.95
CA ASN A 22 -3.54 -0.45 -7.88
C ASN A 22 -2.91 -0.21 -6.51
N GLU A 23 -1.59 -0.22 -6.39
CA GLU A 23 -0.89 0.14 -5.14
C GLU A 23 -1.15 1.58 -4.73
N LEU A 24 -1.08 2.52 -5.69
CA LEU A 24 -1.37 3.93 -5.44
C LEU A 24 -2.84 4.16 -5.06
N LEU A 25 -3.76 3.45 -5.73
CA LEU A 25 -5.18 3.51 -5.41
C LEU A 25 -5.44 2.96 -4.00
N ASN A 26 -4.93 1.78 -3.68
CA ASN A 26 -5.13 1.16 -2.36
C ASN A 26 -4.46 1.97 -1.25
N GLY A 27 -3.27 2.52 -1.50
CA GLY A 27 -2.58 3.41 -0.57
C GLY A 27 -3.39 4.66 -0.23
N ARG A 28 -4.03 5.30 -1.22
CA ARG A 28 -4.93 6.45 -1.00
C ARG A 28 -6.17 6.06 -0.21
N MET A 29 -6.80 4.94 -0.55
CA MET A 29 -7.97 4.45 0.18
C MET A 29 -7.63 4.13 1.64
N ALA A 30 -6.44 3.59 1.90
CA ALA A 30 -5.96 3.36 3.27
C ALA A 30 -5.75 4.67 4.06
N MET A 31 -5.14 5.68 3.44
CA MET A 31 -4.97 7.01 4.07
C MET A 31 -6.33 7.64 4.41
N LEU A 32 -7.29 7.58 3.48
CA LEU A 32 -8.64 8.08 3.72
C LEU A 32 -9.36 7.29 4.83
N GLY A 33 -9.24 5.96 4.83
CA GLY A 33 -9.80 5.10 5.87
C GLY A 33 -9.24 5.42 7.26
N PHE A 34 -7.94 5.70 7.36
CA PHE A 34 -7.31 6.08 8.62
C PHE A 34 -7.81 7.44 9.14
N ILE A 35 -7.91 8.45 8.26
CA ILE A 35 -8.44 9.77 8.64
C ILE A 35 -9.91 9.68 9.03
N ALA A 36 -10.69 8.90 8.29
CA ALA A 36 -12.09 8.64 8.62
C ALA A 36 -12.23 7.98 10.00
N LEU A 37 -11.35 7.02 10.33
CA LEU A 37 -11.32 6.39 11.64
C LEU A 37 -11.11 7.41 12.76
N LEU A 38 -10.10 8.28 12.64
CA LEU A 38 -9.82 9.34 13.61
C LEU A 38 -11.00 10.31 13.77
N ALA A 39 -11.66 10.67 12.66
CA ALA A 39 -12.82 11.56 12.69
C ALA A 39 -14.03 10.90 13.39
N VAL A 40 -14.24 9.61 13.21
CA VAL A 40 -15.28 8.85 13.89
C VAL A 40 -14.97 8.72 15.38
N GLU A 41 -13.73 8.41 15.75
CA GLU A 41 -13.30 8.34 17.16
C GLU A 41 -13.50 9.68 17.87
N TRP A 42 -13.17 10.80 17.21
CA TRP A 42 -13.44 12.13 17.74
C TRP A 42 -14.94 12.36 17.98
N LYS A 43 -15.80 11.94 17.04
CA LYS A 43 -17.25 12.17 17.12
C LYS A 43 -17.92 11.27 18.16
N LEU A 44 -17.46 10.04 18.34
CA LEU A 44 -18.04 9.09 19.29
C LEU A 44 -17.52 9.26 20.71
N GLY A 45 -16.36 9.91 20.91
CA GLY A 45 -15.81 10.19 22.25
C GLY A 45 -15.26 8.96 22.99
N HIS A 46 -15.28 7.80 22.34
CA HIS A 46 -14.74 6.53 22.84
C HIS A 46 -13.98 5.86 21.69
N GLY A 47 -12.81 5.28 21.97
CA GLY A 47 -11.96 4.66 20.94
C GLY A 47 -12.66 3.46 20.29
N ILE A 48 -12.63 3.35 18.96
CA ILE A 48 -13.15 2.17 18.25
C ILE A 48 -12.14 1.01 18.34
N LEU A 49 -10.85 1.33 18.51
CA LEU A 49 -9.78 0.34 18.70
C LEU A 49 -9.61 -0.12 20.16
N ILE A 50 -10.32 0.46 21.13
CA ILE A 50 -10.28 -0.05 22.51
C ILE A 50 -11.12 -1.33 22.56
N TRP A 51 -10.46 -2.48 22.50
CA TRP A 51 -11.08 -3.73 22.87
C TRP A 51 -11.36 -3.68 24.38
N PRO A 52 -12.59 -4.00 24.85
CA PRO A 52 -12.90 -4.04 26.27
C PRO A 52 -12.14 -5.14 27.03
#